data_AF-R7QT16-F1
#
_entry.id   AF-R7QT16-F1
#
_cell.length_a   1.000
_cell.length_b   1.000
_cell.length_c   1.000
_cell.angle_alpha   90.00
_cell.angle_beta   90.00
_cell.angle_gamma   90.00
#
_symmetry.space_group_name_H-M   'P 1'
#
loop_
_entity.id
_entity.type
_entity.pdbx_description
1 polymer ?
#
loop_
_entity_poly.entity_id
_entity_poly.type
_entity_poly.pdbx_seq_one_letter_code
_entity_poly.pdbx_strand_id
1 'polypeptide(L)'
;MNIRIYTMTHKKFEVPPDPMYVPLQVGRAVHEDLGYTGDDTGDNISAKNCYYSELTGLYWVWKNVKDTDYVGVCHYRRYLINEKGKVFTKGELEQILQKVDVITTKRVQLRYPYYEGYKATHHIENLDATGEVIREMYPDYYPYFDRLVHGEETYFGNIMICSKKLYDAYADWLFSIFAEVEKRVDIDSYDDYHKRVFGFISEILLLVWVRANRLSVYECQVGMIGEKAETREMKEKLAGYFERKDVAGAKTYFMERLKKRPDVLMEASDITGELKLCMQVIATCEREFGDRADNAVADGTESKTEKCVLDRGMSFAELMEYFRTLNAAVEAVRKGGDAKDVCSAFPWEQVSDAAVYVAVRVLCTKPGEAEETMRRIPKNMACHLPESSV
;
A
#
# COMPACT_ATOMS: atom_id res chain seq x y z
N MET A 1 -19.88 -21.28 18.94
CA MET A 1 -19.05 -21.24 17.72
C MET A 1 -17.64 -20.86 18.13
N ASN A 2 -16.63 -21.64 17.75
CA ASN A 2 -15.22 -21.29 17.97
C ASN A 2 -14.65 -20.60 16.72
N ILE A 3 -14.08 -19.41 16.93
CA ILE A 3 -13.44 -18.62 15.87
C ILE A 3 -12.02 -18.34 16.33
N ARG A 4 -11.03 -18.63 15.48
CA ARG A 4 -9.63 -18.25 15.69
C ARG A 4 -9.11 -17.55 14.44
N ILE A 5 -8.55 -16.37 14.60
CA ILE A 5 -7.97 -15.57 13.53
C ILE A 5 -6.46 -15.51 13.77
N TYR A 6 -5.69 -16.08 12.85
CA TYR A 6 -4.24 -16.08 12.94
C TYR A 6 -3.67 -14.81 12.33
N THR A 7 -3.00 -14.03 13.17
CA THR A 7 -2.38 -12.77 12.81
C THR A 7 -0.93 -13.02 12.41
N MET A 8 -0.68 -13.09 11.11
CA MET A 8 0.63 -13.41 10.53
C MET A 8 1.61 -12.26 10.72
N THR A 9 2.78 -12.58 11.28
CA THR A 9 3.82 -11.59 11.55
C THR A 9 5.23 -12.12 11.33
N HIS A 10 6.14 -11.22 10.94
CA HIS A 10 7.58 -11.46 10.92
C HIS A 10 8.32 -10.49 11.86
N LYS A 11 7.57 -9.73 12.68
CA LYS A 11 8.08 -8.74 13.65
C LYS A 11 7.22 -8.70 14.92
N LYS A 12 7.77 -8.16 16.01
CA LYS A 12 6.95 -7.85 17.18
C LYS A 12 5.94 -6.76 16.84
N PHE A 13 4.75 -6.88 17.40
CA PHE A 13 3.66 -5.93 17.21
C PHE A 13 2.74 -5.90 18.41
N GLU A 14 1.88 -4.89 18.47
CA GLU A 14 0.83 -4.79 19.46
C GLU A 14 -0.29 -5.77 19.10
N VAL A 15 -0.32 -6.91 19.79
CA VAL A 15 -1.33 -7.95 19.59
C VAL A 15 -2.68 -7.39 20.05
N PRO A 16 -3.76 -7.53 19.24
CA PRO A 16 -5.09 -7.15 19.69
C PRO A 16 -5.46 -7.80 21.03
N PRO A 17 -6.14 -7.09 21.94
CA PRO A 17 -6.46 -7.63 23.27
C PRO A 17 -7.48 -8.77 23.25
N ASP A 18 -8.23 -8.92 22.15
CA ASP A 18 -9.20 -10.02 21.99
C ASP A 18 -8.45 -11.33 21.66
N PRO A 19 -8.59 -12.39 22.50
CA PRO A 19 -7.88 -13.67 22.33
C PRO A 19 -8.28 -14.43 21.06
N MET A 20 -9.32 -14.01 20.35
CA MET A 20 -9.65 -14.50 19.01
C MET A 20 -8.50 -14.25 18.01
N TYR A 21 -7.71 -13.19 18.19
CA TYR A 21 -6.55 -12.86 17.36
C TYR A 21 -5.28 -13.51 17.92
N VAL A 22 -4.84 -14.58 17.27
CA VAL A 22 -3.70 -15.39 17.69
C VAL A 22 -2.46 -14.98 16.87
N PRO A 23 -1.41 -14.39 17.48
CA PRO A 23 -0.19 -14.07 16.75
C PRO A 23 0.50 -15.36 16.26
N LEU A 24 0.86 -15.39 14.98
CA LEU A 24 1.59 -16.48 14.33
C LEU A 24 2.82 -15.91 13.63
N GLN A 25 4.02 -16.31 14.09
CA GLN A 25 5.26 -15.94 13.46
C GLN A 25 5.46 -16.76 12.18
N VAL A 26 5.47 -16.07 11.04
CA VAL A 26 5.75 -16.68 9.74
C VAL A 26 7.26 -16.65 9.44
N GLY A 27 7.73 -17.65 8.69
CA GLY A 27 9.16 -17.79 8.36
C GLY A 27 10.02 -18.08 9.57
N ARG A 28 9.44 -18.69 10.61
CA ARG A 28 10.15 -18.95 11.85
C ARG A 28 11.40 -19.80 11.67
N ALA A 29 11.40 -20.75 10.73
CA ALA A 29 12.56 -21.61 10.46
C ALA A 29 13.81 -20.84 10.01
N VAL A 30 13.67 -19.60 9.53
CA VAL A 30 14.76 -18.77 8.99
C VAL A 30 14.90 -17.42 9.69
N HIS A 31 14.13 -17.18 10.77
CA HIS A 31 14.09 -15.91 11.50
C HIS A 31 14.13 -16.13 13.02
N GLU A 32 14.55 -15.11 13.77
CA GLU A 32 14.62 -15.18 15.23
C GLU A 32 13.23 -15.25 15.89
N ASP A 33 13.06 -16.08 16.92
CA ASP A 33 12.84 -15.58 18.30
C ASP A 33 11.79 -14.50 18.65
N LEU A 34 10.60 -14.36 18.03
CA LEU A 34 9.70 -13.26 18.43
C LEU A 34 8.88 -13.48 19.72
N GLY A 35 8.85 -14.69 20.25
CA GLY A 35 8.07 -15.10 21.42
C GLY A 35 6.62 -15.47 21.11
N TYR A 36 6.29 -15.71 19.84
CA TYR A 36 4.98 -16.17 19.39
C TYR A 36 5.04 -17.62 18.92
N THR A 37 3.87 -18.25 18.75
CA THR A 37 3.78 -19.52 18.04
C THR A 37 4.38 -19.37 16.64
N GLY A 38 5.31 -20.24 16.27
CA GLY A 38 5.94 -20.26 14.95
C GLY A 38 5.21 -21.18 13.96
N ASP A 39 5.33 -20.86 12.68
CA ASP A 39 4.85 -21.69 11.57
C ASP A 39 5.80 -22.84 11.20
N ASP A 40 6.83 -23.12 12.01
CA ASP A 40 7.90 -24.09 11.79
C ASP A 40 7.72 -25.42 12.54
N THR A 41 6.51 -25.69 13.02
CA THR A 41 6.16 -26.91 13.76
C THR A 41 5.19 -27.79 12.99
N GLY A 42 5.18 -29.10 13.26
CA GLY A 42 4.31 -30.04 12.54
C GLY A 42 4.59 -30.07 11.03
N ASP A 43 3.54 -30.23 10.22
CA ASP A 43 3.65 -30.16 8.76
C ASP A 43 3.67 -28.69 8.31
N ASN A 44 4.74 -28.25 7.66
CA ASN A 44 5.00 -26.85 7.40
C ASN A 44 5.91 -26.59 6.18
N ILE A 45 5.88 -25.33 5.73
CA ILE A 45 6.76 -24.78 4.70
C ILE A 45 7.47 -23.50 5.18
N SER A 46 7.74 -23.39 6.48
CA SER A 46 8.27 -22.16 7.10
C SER A 46 9.56 -21.66 6.44
N ALA A 47 10.47 -22.58 6.08
CA ALA A 47 11.72 -22.23 5.40
C ALA A 47 11.52 -21.56 4.02
N LYS A 48 10.34 -21.72 3.40
CA LYS A 48 9.99 -21.11 2.11
C LYS A 48 9.37 -19.72 2.24
N ASN A 49 9.45 -19.08 3.41
CA ASN A 49 8.82 -17.77 3.65
C ASN A 49 9.30 -16.66 2.71
N CYS A 50 10.55 -16.69 2.24
CA CYS A 50 11.03 -15.73 1.24
C CYS A 50 10.23 -15.78 -0.08
N TYR A 51 9.63 -16.92 -0.42
CA TYR A 51 8.82 -17.09 -1.63
C TYR A 51 7.32 -16.96 -1.36
N TYR A 52 6.86 -17.55 -0.26
CA TYR A 52 5.44 -17.67 0.09
C TYR A 52 4.93 -16.53 0.99
N SER A 53 5.83 -15.75 1.59
CA SER A 53 5.48 -14.71 2.55
C SER A 53 4.49 -15.24 3.60
N GLU A 54 3.42 -14.51 3.89
CA GLU A 54 2.42 -14.92 4.89
C GLU A 54 1.70 -16.25 4.57
N LEU A 55 1.80 -16.77 3.35
CA LEU A 55 1.22 -18.08 3.00
C LEU A 55 1.86 -19.25 3.74
N THR A 56 3.09 -19.12 4.27
CA THR A 56 3.66 -20.18 5.12
C THR A 56 2.84 -20.38 6.39
N GLY A 57 2.32 -19.28 6.95
CA GLY A 57 1.34 -19.34 8.05
C GLY A 57 0.00 -19.92 7.61
N LEU A 58 -0.46 -19.61 6.39
CA LEU A 58 -1.72 -20.15 5.84
C LEU A 58 -1.63 -21.68 5.73
N TYR A 59 -0.52 -22.17 5.18
CA TYR A 59 -0.20 -23.59 5.09
C TYR A 59 -0.17 -24.24 6.47
N TRP A 60 0.53 -23.63 7.43
CA TRP A 60 0.64 -24.16 8.78
C TRP A 60 -0.73 -24.29 9.46
N VAL A 61 -1.59 -23.27 9.31
CA VAL A 61 -2.96 -23.31 9.85
C VAL A 61 -3.77 -24.43 9.19
N TRP A 62 -3.67 -24.61 7.88
CA TRP A 62 -4.34 -25.69 7.15
C TRP A 62 -3.96 -27.07 7.71
N LYS A 63 -2.66 -27.32 7.86
CA LYS A 63 -2.14 -28.63 8.26
C LYS A 63 -2.31 -28.93 9.74
N ASN A 64 -2.13 -27.94 10.62
CA ASN A 64 -1.94 -28.19 12.05
C ASN A 64 -3.15 -27.82 12.91
N VAL A 65 -4.01 -26.89 12.47
CA VAL A 65 -5.20 -26.48 13.23
C VAL A 65 -6.37 -27.38 12.86
N LYS A 66 -6.98 -28.06 13.85
CA LYS A 66 -8.11 -28.99 13.63
C LYS A 66 -9.32 -28.73 14.55
N ASP A 67 -9.12 -28.01 15.64
CA ASP A 67 -10.05 -27.80 16.74
C ASP A 67 -10.76 -26.43 16.67
N THR A 68 -11.29 -26.04 15.51
CA THR A 68 -12.03 -24.78 15.33
C THR A 68 -13.15 -24.91 14.29
N ASP A 69 -14.27 -24.25 14.54
CA ASP A 69 -15.40 -24.23 13.60
C ASP A 69 -15.09 -23.26 12.43
N TYR A 70 -14.55 -22.09 12.78
CA TYR A 70 -14.18 -21.04 11.86
C TYR A 70 -12.72 -20.64 12.08
N VAL A 71 -12.05 -20.32 10.97
CA VAL A 71 -10.68 -19.88 10.96
C VAL A 71 -10.54 -18.63 10.11
N GLY A 72 -9.70 -17.73 10.57
CA GLY A 72 -9.31 -16.56 9.79
C GLY A 72 -7.80 -16.44 9.72
N VAL A 73 -7.35 -15.71 8.71
CA VAL A 73 -5.98 -15.23 8.58
C VAL A 73 -5.99 -13.75 8.27
N CYS A 74 -5.12 -13.01 8.93
CA CYS A 74 -4.88 -11.60 8.65
C CYS A 74 -3.40 -11.27 8.86
N HIS A 75 -3.01 -10.02 8.60
CA HIS A 75 -1.64 -9.56 8.79
C HIS A 75 -1.55 -8.68 10.04
N TYR A 76 -0.38 -8.65 10.68
CA TYR A 76 -0.14 -7.99 11.98
C TYR A 76 -0.52 -6.51 12.12
N ARG A 77 -0.83 -5.82 11.01
CA ARG A 77 -1.34 -4.44 10.99
C ARG A 77 -2.59 -4.22 10.17
N ARG A 78 -3.20 -5.28 9.65
CA ARG A 78 -4.31 -5.21 8.69
C ARG A 78 -5.43 -6.08 9.20
N TYR A 79 -6.44 -5.43 9.77
CA TYR A 79 -7.57 -6.09 10.38
C TYR A 79 -8.85 -5.71 9.67
N LEU A 80 -9.76 -6.67 9.53
CA LEU A 80 -11.10 -6.37 9.03
C LEU A 80 -11.84 -5.50 10.06
N ILE A 81 -12.41 -4.40 9.60
CA ILE A 81 -13.11 -3.42 10.44
C ILE A 81 -14.57 -3.26 10.02
N ASN A 82 -15.43 -3.00 11.00
CA ASN A 82 -16.82 -2.67 10.78
C ASN A 82 -16.98 -1.24 10.24
N GLU A 83 -18.21 -0.86 9.90
CA GLU A 83 -18.54 0.47 9.36
C GLU A 83 -18.18 1.63 10.30
N LYS A 84 -17.97 1.36 11.59
CA LYS A 84 -17.54 2.34 12.60
C LYS A 84 -16.01 2.47 12.69
N GLY A 85 -15.26 1.80 11.81
CA GLY A 85 -13.81 1.80 11.82
C GLY A 85 -13.18 0.96 12.93
N LYS A 86 -13.95 0.09 13.59
CA LYS A 86 -13.46 -0.76 14.69
C LYS A 86 -13.26 -2.20 14.22
N VAL A 87 -12.23 -2.85 14.75
CA VAL A 87 -12.00 -4.28 14.53
C VAL A 87 -13.23 -5.07 14.98
N PHE A 88 -13.64 -6.05 14.17
CA PHE A 88 -14.82 -6.86 14.50
C PHE A 88 -14.64 -7.61 15.81
N THR A 89 -15.68 -7.58 16.62
CA THR A 89 -15.84 -8.42 17.81
C THR A 89 -16.26 -9.84 17.40
N LYS A 90 -16.00 -10.82 18.28
CA LYS A 90 -16.47 -12.19 18.08
C LYS A 90 -17.98 -12.26 17.78
N GLY A 91 -18.81 -11.56 18.55
CA GLY A 91 -20.27 -11.58 18.39
C GLY A 91 -20.74 -11.03 17.03
N GLU A 92 -20.09 -9.99 16.50
CA GLU A 92 -20.39 -9.48 15.16
C GLU A 92 -20.02 -10.52 14.08
N LEU A 93 -18.84 -11.15 14.19
CA LEU A 93 -18.44 -12.19 13.24
C LEU A 93 -19.38 -13.40 13.28
N GLU A 94 -19.82 -13.84 14.47
CA GLU A 94 -20.79 -14.94 14.60
C GLU A 94 -22.09 -14.66 13.86
N GLN A 95 -22.59 -13.42 13.90
CA GLN A 95 -23.82 -13.03 13.19
C GLN A 95 -23.64 -12.96 11.67
N ILE A 96 -22.46 -12.55 11.20
CA ILE A 96 -22.16 -12.44 9.77
C ILE A 96 -21.93 -13.83 9.17
N LEU A 97 -21.10 -14.67 9.80
CA LEU A 97 -20.71 -16.00 9.33
C LEU A 97 -21.86 -17.03 9.31
N GLN A 98 -23.01 -16.72 9.92
CA GLN A 98 -24.24 -17.49 9.76
C GLN A 98 -24.94 -17.25 8.41
N LYS A 99 -24.60 -16.16 7.71
CA LYS A 99 -25.28 -15.70 6.50
C LYS A 99 -24.42 -15.75 5.26
N VAL A 100 -23.10 -15.82 5.43
CA VAL A 100 -22.12 -15.81 4.34
C VAL A 100 -21.08 -16.91 4.52
N ASP A 101 -20.48 -17.33 3.42
CA ASP A 101 -19.41 -18.34 3.42
C ASP A 101 -18.05 -17.74 3.84
N VAL A 102 -17.77 -16.51 3.41
CA VAL A 102 -16.48 -15.85 3.60
C VAL A 102 -16.67 -14.39 4.01
N ILE A 103 -15.86 -13.93 4.97
CA ILE A 103 -15.62 -12.51 5.26
C ILE A 103 -14.22 -12.18 4.75
N THR A 104 -14.10 -11.16 3.90
CA THR A 104 -12.80 -10.72 3.34
C THR A 104 -12.83 -9.21 3.08
N THR A 105 -11.76 -8.67 2.50
CA THR A 105 -11.64 -7.24 2.23
C THR A 105 -12.64 -6.79 1.17
N LYS A 106 -12.97 -5.50 1.13
CA LYS A 106 -13.51 -4.91 -0.09
C LYS A 106 -12.51 -5.11 -1.24
N ARG A 107 -13.06 -5.30 -2.43
CA ARG A 107 -12.28 -5.31 -3.65
C ARG A 107 -11.61 -3.96 -3.85
N VAL A 108 -10.36 -4.01 -4.26
CA VAL A 108 -9.57 -2.86 -4.68
C VAL A 108 -9.83 -2.65 -6.17
N GLN A 109 -10.27 -1.45 -6.54
CA GLN A 109 -10.30 -1.04 -7.95
C GLN A 109 -8.89 -0.67 -8.37
N LEU A 110 -8.38 -1.36 -9.37
CA LEU A 110 -7.09 -1.12 -9.99
C LEU A 110 -7.22 -0.05 -11.07
N ARG A 111 -6.11 0.65 -11.32
CA ARG A 111 -6.03 1.66 -12.39
C ARG A 111 -5.95 1.04 -13.79
N TYR A 112 -5.42 -0.17 -13.86
CA TYR A 112 -5.21 -0.96 -15.07
C TYR A 112 -5.56 -2.42 -14.76
N PRO A 113 -5.80 -3.26 -15.78
CA PRO A 113 -5.98 -4.69 -15.58
C PRO A 113 -4.87 -5.31 -14.73
N TYR A 114 -5.21 -6.28 -13.88
CA TYR A 114 -4.26 -6.92 -12.95
C TYR A 114 -3.03 -7.46 -13.71
N TYR A 115 -3.23 -8.07 -14.87
CA TYR A 115 -2.17 -8.60 -15.74
C TYR A 115 -1.16 -7.52 -16.12
N GLU A 116 -1.62 -6.36 -16.58
CA GLU A 116 -0.75 -5.24 -16.98
C GLU A 116 -0.02 -4.64 -15.77
N GLY A 117 -0.71 -4.51 -14.64
CA GLY A 117 -0.10 -4.06 -13.38
C GLY A 117 1.00 -5.01 -12.89
N TYR A 118 0.73 -6.32 -12.95
CA TYR A 118 1.68 -7.38 -12.58
C TYR A 118 2.89 -7.35 -13.52
N LYS A 119 2.68 -7.35 -14.84
CA LYS A 119 3.74 -7.28 -15.86
C LYS A 119 4.65 -6.06 -15.70
N ALA A 120 4.09 -4.92 -15.31
CA ALA A 120 4.86 -3.69 -15.11
C ALA A 120 5.76 -3.72 -13.87
N THR A 121 5.51 -4.62 -12.92
CA THR A 121 6.15 -4.60 -11.59
C THR A 121 6.75 -5.94 -11.16
N HIS A 122 6.50 -7.02 -11.91
CA HIS A 122 6.91 -8.39 -11.61
C HIS A 122 7.22 -9.17 -12.90
N HIS A 123 7.86 -10.32 -12.77
CA HIS A 123 8.12 -11.24 -13.88
C HIS A 123 6.82 -11.92 -14.33
N ILE A 124 6.30 -11.51 -15.50
CA ILE A 124 4.99 -11.92 -16.02
C ILE A 124 4.90 -13.44 -16.23
N GLU A 125 6.04 -14.08 -16.49
CA GLU A 125 6.17 -15.52 -16.68
C GLU A 125 5.61 -16.31 -15.49
N ASN A 126 5.66 -15.75 -14.28
CA ASN A 126 5.10 -16.38 -13.09
C ASN A 126 3.56 -16.46 -13.13
N LEU A 127 2.91 -15.38 -13.60
CA LEU A 127 1.45 -15.32 -13.72
C LEU A 127 0.98 -16.15 -14.91
N ASP A 128 1.70 -16.12 -16.02
CA ASP A 128 1.45 -16.96 -17.19
C ASP A 128 1.54 -18.44 -16.82
N ALA A 129 2.62 -18.87 -16.14
CA ALA A 129 2.78 -20.24 -15.67
C ALA A 129 1.66 -20.67 -14.71
N THR A 130 1.19 -19.75 -13.86
CA THR A 130 0.02 -19.99 -12.99
C THR A 130 -1.24 -20.24 -13.81
N GLY A 131 -1.47 -19.45 -14.86
CA GLY A 131 -2.58 -19.65 -15.79
C GLY A 131 -2.54 -21.00 -16.50
N GLU A 132 -1.36 -21.43 -16.96
CA GLU A 132 -1.16 -22.74 -17.58
C GLU A 132 -1.48 -23.89 -16.60
N VAL A 133 -0.95 -23.82 -15.38
CA VAL A 133 -1.22 -24.82 -14.33
C VAL A 133 -2.72 -24.91 -14.02
N ILE A 134 -3.40 -23.77 -13.88
CA ILE A 134 -4.85 -23.75 -13.64
C ILE A 134 -5.60 -24.35 -14.84
N ARG A 135 -5.20 -24.05 -16.08
CA ARG A 135 -5.85 -24.62 -17.27
C ARG A 135 -5.73 -26.15 -17.32
N GLU A 136 -4.60 -26.69 -16.90
CA GLU A 136 -4.34 -28.13 -16.90
C GLU A 136 -5.02 -28.85 -15.73
N MET A 137 -4.89 -28.35 -14.51
CA MET A 137 -5.36 -29.03 -13.29
C MET A 137 -6.80 -28.70 -12.91
N TYR A 138 -7.24 -27.48 -13.23
CA TYR A 138 -8.54 -26.93 -12.84
C TYR A 138 -9.21 -26.22 -14.03
N PRO A 139 -9.51 -26.94 -15.14
CA PRO A 139 -10.02 -26.34 -16.37
C PRO A 139 -11.32 -25.54 -16.15
N ASP A 140 -12.16 -25.93 -15.19
CA ASP A 140 -13.38 -25.19 -14.83
C ASP A 140 -13.11 -23.84 -14.13
N TYR A 141 -11.93 -23.66 -13.54
CA TYR A 141 -11.49 -22.42 -12.90
C TYR A 141 -10.82 -21.47 -13.88
N TYR A 142 -10.20 -22.00 -14.95
CA TYR A 142 -9.42 -21.21 -15.90
C TYR A 142 -10.21 -20.05 -16.54
N PRO A 143 -11.48 -20.20 -16.97
CA PRO A 143 -12.26 -19.07 -17.49
C PRO A 143 -12.48 -17.94 -16.48
N TYR A 144 -12.51 -18.25 -15.18
CA TYR A 144 -12.58 -17.24 -14.12
C TYR A 144 -11.23 -16.57 -13.92
N PHE A 145 -10.15 -17.35 -13.85
CA PHE A 145 -8.78 -16.83 -13.78
C PHE A 145 -8.50 -15.86 -14.93
N ASP A 146 -8.67 -16.32 -16.17
CA ASP A 146 -8.39 -15.55 -17.38
C ASP A 146 -9.17 -14.23 -17.41
N ARG A 147 -10.47 -14.27 -17.09
CA ARG A 147 -11.28 -13.06 -17.01
C ARG A 147 -10.80 -12.10 -15.93
N LEU A 148 -10.47 -12.60 -14.74
CA LEU A 148 -10.17 -11.77 -13.57
C LEU A 148 -8.78 -11.14 -13.65
N VAL A 149 -7.77 -11.84 -14.20
CA VAL A 149 -6.44 -11.23 -14.41
C VAL A 149 -6.49 -10.12 -15.47
N HIS A 150 -7.40 -10.19 -16.44
CA HIS A 150 -7.65 -9.11 -17.40
C HIS A 150 -8.68 -8.07 -16.90
N GLY A 151 -9.16 -8.22 -15.66
CA GLY A 151 -10.04 -7.27 -15.00
C GLY A 151 -9.28 -6.29 -14.10
N GLU A 152 -9.99 -5.31 -13.58
CA GLU A 152 -9.44 -4.21 -12.77
C GLU A 152 -9.80 -4.35 -11.28
N GLU A 153 -10.09 -5.57 -10.81
CA GLU A 153 -10.47 -5.81 -9.41
C GLU A 153 -9.60 -6.93 -8.81
N THR A 154 -9.19 -6.75 -7.55
CA THR A 154 -8.55 -7.82 -6.74
C THR A 154 -8.96 -7.67 -5.27
N TYR A 155 -8.75 -8.70 -4.45
CA TYR A 155 -8.74 -8.54 -3.00
C TYR A 155 -7.39 -7.96 -2.53
N PHE A 156 -7.41 -7.36 -1.34
CA PHE A 156 -6.21 -6.81 -0.72
C PHE A 156 -5.61 -7.82 0.26
N GLY A 157 -4.45 -8.37 -0.10
CA GLY A 157 -3.81 -9.42 0.66
C GLY A 157 -4.62 -10.72 0.69
N ASN A 158 -4.14 -11.68 1.47
CA ASN A 158 -4.76 -13.00 1.60
C ASN A 158 -5.64 -13.08 2.86
N ILE A 159 -6.37 -11.99 3.15
CA ILE A 159 -7.16 -11.85 4.38
C ILE A 159 -8.53 -12.50 4.18
N MET A 160 -8.85 -13.51 4.98
CA MET A 160 -10.15 -14.18 4.92
C MET A 160 -10.53 -14.78 6.27
N ILE A 161 -11.83 -14.85 6.54
CA ILE A 161 -12.42 -15.58 7.67
C ILE A 161 -13.55 -16.44 7.11
N CYS A 162 -13.51 -17.75 7.37
CA CYS A 162 -14.52 -18.68 6.88
C CYS A 162 -14.59 -19.94 7.75
N SER A 163 -15.48 -20.87 7.40
CA SER A 163 -15.51 -22.19 8.08
C SER A 163 -14.20 -22.94 7.86
N LYS A 164 -13.78 -23.75 8.83
CA LYS A 164 -12.54 -24.53 8.72
C LYS A 164 -12.54 -25.46 7.50
N LYS A 165 -13.70 -26.05 7.18
CA LYS A 165 -13.89 -26.89 5.99
C LYS A 165 -13.59 -26.13 4.70
N LEU A 166 -14.11 -24.90 4.58
CA LEU A 166 -13.91 -24.08 3.39
C LEU A 166 -12.46 -23.59 3.29
N TYR A 167 -11.85 -23.23 4.42
CA TYR A 167 -10.44 -22.88 4.48
C TYR A 167 -9.54 -24.03 3.99
N ASP A 168 -9.83 -25.26 4.43
CA ASP A 168 -9.04 -26.44 4.03
C ASP A 168 -9.17 -26.75 2.54
N ALA A 169 -10.37 -26.58 1.98
CA ALA A 169 -10.60 -26.73 0.54
C ALA A 169 -9.86 -25.65 -0.27
N TYR A 170 -9.88 -24.39 0.20
CA TYR A 170 -9.14 -23.31 -0.44
C TYR A 170 -7.62 -23.55 -0.39
N ALA A 171 -7.09 -23.92 0.78
CA ALA A 171 -5.67 -24.18 0.94
C ALA A 171 -5.19 -25.36 0.08
N ASP A 172 -5.95 -26.45 0.02
CA ASP A 172 -5.64 -27.59 -0.84
C ASP A 172 -5.57 -27.21 -2.33
N TRP A 173 -6.57 -26.45 -2.81
CA TRP A 173 -6.57 -25.92 -4.17
C TRP A 173 -5.43 -24.94 -4.44
N LEU A 174 -5.15 -24.01 -3.53
CA LEU A 174 -4.12 -22.99 -3.70
C LEU A 174 -2.72 -23.62 -3.73
N PHE A 175 -2.41 -24.49 -2.76
CA PHE A 175 -1.06 -25.05 -2.64
C PHE A 175 -0.77 -26.16 -3.65
N SER A 176 -1.78 -26.85 -4.18
CA SER A 176 -1.58 -27.77 -5.31
C SER A 176 -1.20 -27.02 -6.59
N ILE A 177 -1.82 -25.86 -6.87
CA ILE A 177 -1.40 -24.98 -7.96
C ILE A 177 0.03 -24.52 -7.74
N PHE A 178 0.35 -23.96 -6.57
CA PHE A 178 1.69 -23.43 -6.31
C PHE A 178 2.78 -24.49 -6.34
N ALA A 179 2.49 -25.73 -5.91
CA ALA A 179 3.43 -26.83 -6.01
C ALA A 179 3.81 -27.17 -7.47
N GLU A 180 2.89 -27.01 -8.44
CA GLU A 180 3.21 -27.19 -9.85
C GLU A 180 3.85 -25.96 -10.48
N VAL A 181 3.44 -24.74 -10.08
CA VAL A 181 4.07 -23.50 -10.55
C VAL A 181 5.53 -23.45 -10.12
N GLU A 182 5.86 -23.82 -8.89
CA GLU A 182 7.24 -23.86 -8.35
C GLU A 182 8.19 -24.71 -9.22
N LYS A 183 7.69 -25.70 -9.95
CA LYS A 183 8.50 -26.53 -10.85
C LYS A 183 8.76 -25.88 -12.22
N ARG A 184 8.00 -24.85 -12.58
CA ARG A 184 7.99 -24.23 -13.92
C ARG A 184 8.69 -22.88 -13.97
N VAL A 185 9.00 -22.28 -12.80
CA VAL A 185 9.61 -20.95 -12.72
C VAL A 185 10.91 -20.99 -11.90
N ASP A 186 11.91 -20.22 -12.34
CA ASP A 186 13.18 -20.05 -11.62
C ASP A 186 13.15 -18.78 -10.76
N ILE A 187 12.55 -18.92 -9.57
CA ILE A 187 12.41 -17.81 -8.61
C ILE A 187 13.67 -17.53 -7.81
N ASP A 188 14.64 -18.45 -7.79
CA ASP A 188 15.87 -18.29 -7.00
C ASP A 188 16.80 -17.21 -7.54
N SER A 189 16.71 -16.97 -8.86
CA SER A 189 17.45 -15.94 -9.59
C SER A 189 16.97 -14.50 -9.31
N TYR A 190 15.79 -14.33 -8.68
CA TYR A 190 15.19 -13.01 -8.46
C TYR A 190 15.82 -12.27 -7.28
N ASP A 191 15.59 -10.95 -7.17
CA ASP A 191 15.92 -10.20 -5.96
C ASP A 191 14.93 -10.49 -4.82
N ASP A 192 15.27 -10.09 -3.58
CA ASP A 192 14.45 -10.37 -2.39
C ASP A 192 13.00 -9.86 -2.49
N TYR A 193 12.75 -8.80 -3.27
CA TYR A 193 11.38 -8.29 -3.45
C TYR A 193 10.58 -9.21 -4.37
N HIS A 194 11.17 -9.54 -5.53
CA HIS A 194 10.54 -10.32 -6.59
C HIS A 194 10.45 -11.81 -6.26
N LYS A 195 11.23 -12.32 -5.29
CA LYS A 195 11.11 -13.70 -4.78
C LYS A 195 9.73 -14.02 -4.20
N ARG A 196 8.97 -13.02 -3.73
CA ARG A 196 7.66 -13.19 -3.06
C ARG A 196 6.50 -13.50 -4.00
N VAL A 197 6.79 -14.20 -5.10
CA VAL A 197 5.90 -14.50 -6.23
C VAL A 197 4.54 -15.02 -5.75
N PHE A 198 4.54 -16.04 -4.90
CA PHE A 198 3.32 -16.71 -4.48
C PHE A 198 2.44 -15.82 -3.59
N GLY A 199 3.05 -14.96 -2.78
CA GLY A 199 2.33 -13.99 -1.97
C GLY A 199 1.55 -12.98 -2.80
N PHE A 200 2.10 -12.54 -3.95
CA PHE A 200 1.41 -11.62 -4.85
C PHE A 200 0.29 -12.31 -5.65
N ILE A 201 0.58 -13.49 -6.20
CA ILE A 201 -0.36 -14.24 -7.04
C ILE A 201 -1.56 -14.73 -6.21
N SER A 202 -1.37 -15.08 -4.94
CA SER A 202 -2.47 -15.56 -4.10
C SER A 202 -3.59 -14.52 -3.89
N GLU A 203 -3.30 -13.23 -3.97
CA GLU A 203 -4.31 -12.18 -3.79
C GLU A 203 -5.39 -12.25 -4.87
N ILE A 204 -4.98 -12.43 -6.13
CA ILE A 204 -5.93 -12.62 -7.25
C ILE A 204 -6.55 -14.02 -7.22
N LEU A 205 -5.80 -15.05 -6.80
CA LEU A 205 -6.34 -16.41 -6.71
C LEU A 205 -7.43 -16.56 -5.64
N LEU A 206 -7.40 -15.78 -4.56
CA LEU A 206 -8.52 -15.72 -3.61
C LEU A 206 -9.81 -15.24 -4.29
N LEU A 207 -9.72 -14.22 -5.15
CA LEU A 207 -10.86 -13.73 -5.93
C LEU A 207 -11.34 -14.79 -6.95
N VAL A 208 -10.41 -15.47 -7.62
CA VAL A 208 -10.74 -16.59 -8.53
C VAL A 208 -11.50 -17.68 -7.80
N TRP A 209 -10.99 -18.12 -6.63
CA TRP A 209 -11.63 -19.14 -5.81
C TRP A 209 -13.05 -18.77 -5.42
N VAL A 210 -13.25 -17.53 -4.93
CA VAL A 210 -14.56 -17.00 -4.55
C VAL A 210 -15.54 -17.03 -5.72
N ARG A 211 -15.12 -16.57 -6.91
CA ARG A 211 -15.98 -16.47 -8.08
C ARG A 211 -16.30 -17.84 -8.69
N ALA A 212 -15.31 -18.71 -8.81
CA ALA A 212 -15.48 -20.06 -9.37
C ALA A 212 -16.43 -20.91 -8.51
N ASN A 213 -16.33 -20.82 -7.19
CA ASN A 213 -17.18 -21.56 -6.24
C ASN A 213 -18.51 -20.86 -5.91
N ARG A 214 -18.76 -19.66 -6.45
CA ARG A 214 -19.98 -18.86 -6.23
C ARG A 214 -20.28 -18.64 -4.74
N LEU A 215 -19.23 -18.37 -3.96
CA LEU A 215 -19.34 -18.18 -2.52
C LEU A 215 -20.09 -16.89 -2.20
N SER A 216 -20.90 -16.92 -1.14
CA SER A 216 -21.49 -15.72 -0.55
C SER A 216 -20.44 -15.00 0.31
N VAL A 217 -20.25 -13.70 0.08
CA VAL A 217 -19.14 -12.95 0.68
C VAL A 217 -19.63 -11.69 1.38
N TYR A 218 -19.11 -11.45 2.59
CA TYR A 218 -19.19 -10.15 3.25
C TYR A 218 -17.86 -9.40 3.08
N GLU A 219 -17.89 -8.33 2.28
CA GLU A 219 -16.73 -7.50 1.96
C GLU A 219 -16.65 -6.29 2.90
N CYS A 220 -15.54 -6.12 3.62
CA CYS A 220 -15.38 -5.03 4.60
C CYS A 220 -14.04 -4.29 4.48
N GLN A 221 -13.95 -3.13 5.14
CA GLN A 221 -12.74 -2.31 5.09
C GLN A 221 -11.61 -2.96 5.91
N VAL A 222 -10.38 -2.57 5.59
CA VAL A 222 -9.19 -2.99 6.32
C VAL A 222 -8.68 -1.80 7.13
N GLY A 223 -8.68 -1.93 8.44
CA GLY A 223 -8.05 -0.99 9.35
C GLY A 223 -6.55 -1.24 9.39
N MET A 224 -5.78 -0.16 9.21
CA MET A 224 -4.33 -0.17 9.36
C MET A 224 -3.96 0.23 10.79
N ILE A 225 -3.33 -0.67 11.56
CA ILE A 225 -2.87 -0.38 12.93
C ILE A 225 -1.35 -0.18 12.91
N GLY A 226 -0.92 1.08 12.99
CA GLY A 226 0.51 1.46 12.98
C GLY A 226 1.15 1.42 11.59
N GLU A 227 2.37 1.98 11.47
CA GLU A 227 3.12 2.04 10.20
C GLU A 227 4.16 0.93 10.05
N LYS A 228 4.57 0.65 8.80
CA LYS A 228 5.76 -0.17 8.50
C LYS A 228 6.98 0.44 9.20
N ALA A 229 7.78 -0.38 9.88
CA ALA A 229 8.99 0.10 10.55
C ALA A 229 9.93 0.73 9.50
N GLU A 230 9.99 0.13 8.32
CA GLU A 230 10.75 0.60 7.17
C GLU A 230 10.20 1.92 6.59
N THR A 231 8.88 2.12 6.64
CA THR A 231 8.23 3.38 6.27
C THR A 231 8.60 4.47 7.29
N ARG A 232 8.56 4.14 8.59
CA ARG A 232 8.98 5.05 9.66
C ARG A 232 10.46 5.43 9.54
N GLU A 233 11.35 4.45 9.36
CA GLU A 233 12.78 4.66 9.13
C GLU A 233 13.04 5.52 7.87
N MET A 234 12.24 5.35 6.82
CA MET A 234 12.32 6.19 5.63
C MET A 234 11.97 7.65 5.94
N LYS A 235 10.90 7.89 6.71
CA LYS A 235 10.51 9.24 7.15
C LYS A 235 11.55 9.87 8.08
N GLU A 236 12.09 9.10 9.03
CA GLU A 236 13.17 9.56 9.92
C GLU A 236 14.42 9.99 9.14
N LYS A 237 14.82 9.21 8.13
CA LYS A 237 15.94 9.59 7.26
C LYS A 237 15.64 10.83 6.42
N LEU A 238 14.45 10.94 5.85
CA LEU A 238 14.02 12.11 5.08
C LEU A 238 13.97 13.37 5.96
N ALA A 239 13.47 13.25 7.20
CA ALA A 239 13.50 14.32 8.18
C ALA A 239 14.93 14.83 8.42
N GLY A 240 15.90 13.92 8.61
CA GLY A 240 17.30 14.30 8.76
C GLY A 240 17.91 14.98 7.53
N TYR A 241 17.50 14.59 6.31
CA TYR A 241 17.91 15.32 5.10
C TYR A 241 17.30 16.73 5.04
N PHE A 242 16.01 16.87 5.35
CA PHE A 242 15.33 18.16 5.36
C PHE A 242 15.89 19.12 6.41
N GLU A 243 16.22 18.61 7.61
CA GLU A 243 16.88 19.38 8.67
C GLU A 243 18.25 19.93 8.22
N ARG A 244 19.03 19.12 7.50
CA ARG A 244 20.31 19.55 6.91
C ARG A 244 20.15 20.32 5.59
N LYS A 245 18.91 20.54 5.13
CA LYS A 245 18.58 21.16 3.83
C LYS A 245 19.22 20.46 2.63
N ASP A 246 19.50 19.17 2.76
CA ASP A 246 20.11 18.33 1.74
C ASP A 246 19.04 17.71 0.83
N VAL A 247 18.51 18.54 -0.09
CA VAL A 247 17.42 18.16 -1.00
C VAL A 247 17.88 17.14 -2.05
N ALA A 248 19.11 17.27 -2.54
CA ALA A 248 19.69 16.32 -3.49
C ALA A 248 19.88 14.92 -2.85
N GLY A 249 20.37 14.87 -1.61
CA GLY A 249 20.47 13.65 -0.83
C GLY A 249 19.09 13.04 -0.52
N ALA A 250 18.11 13.86 -0.14
CA ALA A 250 16.73 13.42 0.07
C ALA A 250 16.14 12.77 -1.19
N LYS A 251 16.29 13.42 -2.35
CA LYS A 251 15.81 12.90 -3.64
C LYS A 251 16.49 11.58 -4.00
N THR A 252 17.82 11.52 -3.93
CA THR A 252 18.59 10.32 -4.25
C THR A 252 18.15 9.16 -3.37
N TYR A 253 18.10 9.37 -2.05
CA TYR A 253 17.63 8.37 -1.10
C TYR A 253 16.19 7.93 -1.39
N PHE A 254 15.27 8.87 -1.64
CA PHE A 254 13.88 8.56 -1.92
C PHE A 254 13.74 7.70 -3.17
N MET A 255 14.40 8.07 -4.27
CA MET A 255 14.32 7.34 -5.54
C MET A 255 14.94 5.94 -5.45
N GLU A 256 16.05 5.78 -4.72
CA GLU A 256 16.62 4.46 -4.46
C GLU A 256 15.67 3.55 -3.66
N ARG A 257 14.99 4.10 -2.65
CA ARG A 257 14.00 3.36 -1.86
C ARG A 257 12.77 3.02 -2.69
N LEU A 258 12.28 3.95 -3.52
CA LEU A 258 11.15 3.72 -4.41
C LEU A 258 11.47 2.63 -5.45
N LYS A 259 12.69 2.59 -5.99
CA LYS A 259 13.14 1.53 -6.90
C LYS A 259 13.13 0.15 -6.23
N LYS A 260 13.54 0.06 -4.95
CA LYS A 260 13.54 -1.19 -4.17
C LYS A 260 12.15 -1.58 -3.65
N ARG A 261 11.26 -0.61 -3.46
CA ARG A 261 9.91 -0.78 -2.92
C ARG A 261 8.92 0.08 -3.71
N PRO A 262 8.50 -0.36 -4.91
CA PRO A 262 7.55 0.39 -5.74
C PRO A 262 6.20 0.63 -5.03
N ASP A 263 5.83 -0.24 -4.09
CA ASP A 263 4.60 -0.17 -3.29
C ASP A 263 4.64 0.85 -2.13
N VAL A 264 5.77 1.54 -1.88
CA VAL A 264 5.95 2.35 -0.66
C VAL A 264 5.00 3.55 -0.59
N LEU A 265 4.53 4.06 -1.73
CA LEU A 265 3.60 5.19 -1.82
C LEU A 265 2.12 4.78 -1.88
N MET A 266 1.84 3.48 -1.84
CA MET A 266 0.47 2.99 -1.74
C MET A 266 -0.11 3.31 -0.36
N GLU A 267 -1.42 3.54 -0.28
CA GLU A 267 -2.10 3.92 0.97
C GLU A 267 -1.89 2.91 2.11
N ALA A 268 -1.77 1.62 1.78
CA ALA A 268 -1.49 0.57 2.75
C ALA A 268 -0.02 0.49 3.22
N SER A 269 0.87 1.32 2.66
CA SER A 269 2.29 1.41 3.02
C SER A 269 2.63 2.75 3.68
N ASP A 270 2.05 3.85 3.20
CA ASP A 270 2.20 5.22 3.72
C ASP A 270 0.84 5.71 4.26
N ILE A 271 0.47 5.23 5.44
CA ILE A 271 -0.90 5.40 5.96
C ILE A 271 -1.22 6.86 6.33
N THR A 272 -0.20 7.66 6.64
CA THR A 272 -0.35 9.09 6.94
C THR A 272 -0.21 9.98 5.70
N GLY A 273 0.19 9.41 4.56
CA GLY A 273 0.47 10.14 3.31
C GLY A 273 1.75 10.99 3.35
N GLU A 274 2.57 10.86 4.39
CA GLU A 274 3.74 11.73 4.61
C GLU A 274 4.88 11.47 3.62
N LEU A 275 5.02 10.26 3.09
CA LEU A 275 6.03 10.02 2.03
C LEU A 275 5.64 10.71 0.72
N LYS A 276 4.33 10.77 0.39
CA LYS A 276 3.85 11.58 -0.74
C LYS A 276 4.14 13.07 -0.52
N LEU A 277 3.92 13.56 0.71
CA LEU A 277 4.26 14.94 1.07
C LEU A 277 5.79 15.18 1.03
N CYS A 278 6.61 14.21 1.44
CA CYS A 278 8.07 14.32 1.30
C CYS A 278 8.50 14.45 -0.16
N MET A 279 7.86 13.72 -1.08
CA MET A 279 8.10 13.90 -2.52
C MET A 279 7.70 15.30 -2.99
N GLN A 280 6.58 15.82 -2.50
CA GLN A 280 6.13 17.19 -2.77
C GLN A 280 7.11 18.24 -2.21
N VAL A 281 7.64 18.05 -1.00
CA VAL A 281 8.70 18.89 -0.41
C VAL A 281 9.91 18.93 -1.34
N ILE A 282 10.40 17.76 -1.75
CA ILE A 282 11.57 17.64 -2.64
C ILE A 282 11.32 18.40 -3.95
N ALA A 283 10.20 18.12 -4.62
CA ALA A 283 9.84 18.77 -5.90
C ALA A 283 9.66 20.29 -5.75
N THR A 284 9.08 20.74 -4.64
CA THR A 284 8.95 22.17 -4.32
C THR A 284 10.33 22.80 -4.18
N CYS A 285 11.21 22.21 -3.36
CA CYS A 285 12.56 22.74 -3.15
C CYS A 285 13.36 22.78 -4.45
N GLU A 286 13.32 21.73 -5.28
CA GLU A 286 14.01 21.71 -6.57
C GLU A 286 13.57 22.85 -7.49
N ARG A 287 12.26 23.14 -7.51
CA ARG A 287 11.72 24.24 -8.29
C ARG A 287 12.08 25.61 -7.69
N GLU A 288 12.00 25.75 -6.37
CA GLU A 288 12.48 26.93 -5.64
C GLU A 288 13.99 27.18 -5.83
N PHE A 289 14.79 26.15 -6.13
CA PHE A 289 16.19 26.29 -6.51
C PHE A 289 16.37 26.60 -8.01
N GLY A 290 15.56 25.99 -8.89
CA GLY A 290 15.58 26.22 -10.34
C GLY A 290 15.19 27.65 -10.69
N ASP A 291 14.14 28.18 -10.08
CA ASP A 291 13.69 29.57 -10.24
C ASP A 291 14.77 30.58 -9.80
N ARG A 292 15.79 30.16 -9.03
CA ARG A 292 16.96 31.01 -8.68
C ARG A 292 17.96 31.13 -9.82
N ALA A 293 18.18 30.08 -10.62
CA ALA A 293 19.16 30.11 -11.70
C ALA A 293 18.71 31.07 -12.82
N ASP A 294 17.41 31.12 -13.08
CA ASP A 294 16.83 32.00 -14.11
C ASP A 294 16.73 33.46 -13.64
N ASN A 295 16.48 33.71 -12.35
CA ASN A 295 16.33 35.07 -11.79
C ASN A 295 17.65 35.70 -11.29
N ALA A 296 18.71 34.92 -11.01
CA ALA A 296 20.01 35.45 -10.59
C ALA A 296 20.77 36.21 -11.68
N VAL A 297 20.30 36.16 -12.94
CA VAL A 297 20.85 36.95 -14.06
C VAL A 297 20.30 38.39 -14.06
N ALA A 298 19.25 38.68 -13.27
CA ALA A 298 18.48 39.92 -13.41
C ALA A 298 18.71 40.98 -12.31
N ASP A 299 19.13 40.65 -11.08
CA ASP A 299 19.27 41.68 -10.06
C ASP A 299 20.36 41.40 -9.00
N GLY A 300 21.32 42.30 -8.91
CA GLY A 300 22.53 42.23 -8.07
C GLY A 300 22.31 42.62 -6.61
N THR A 301 21.16 42.30 -6.03
CA THR A 301 20.86 42.60 -4.62
C THR A 301 20.60 41.33 -3.82
N GLU A 302 21.50 41.02 -2.89
CA GLU A 302 21.33 39.95 -1.90
C GLU A 302 20.16 40.27 -0.95
N SER A 303 18.95 39.82 -1.27
CA SER A 303 17.85 39.79 -0.31
C SER A 303 18.05 38.64 0.70
N LYS A 304 18.13 39.01 1.98
CA LYS A 304 18.01 38.13 3.15
C LYS A 304 16.52 37.85 3.44
N THR A 305 15.91 36.98 2.65
CA THR A 305 14.52 36.50 2.86
C THR A 305 14.46 35.03 2.53
N GLU A 306 13.75 34.23 3.34
CA GLU A 306 13.61 32.77 3.24
C GLU A 306 13.49 32.30 1.77
N LYS A 307 14.55 31.65 1.26
CA LYS A 307 14.69 31.37 -0.18
C LYS A 307 14.12 30.01 -0.57
N CYS A 308 13.94 29.12 0.39
CA CYS A 308 13.38 27.78 0.24
C CYS A 308 12.43 27.52 1.41
N VAL A 309 11.41 26.69 1.22
CA VAL A 309 10.51 26.26 2.28
C VAL A 309 11.27 25.65 3.48
N LEU A 310 12.42 25.01 3.26
CA LEU A 310 13.27 24.47 4.33
C LEU A 310 14.07 25.54 5.09
N ASP A 311 14.19 26.77 4.56
CA ASP A 311 14.85 27.87 5.26
C ASP A 311 14.04 28.40 6.44
N ARG A 312 12.75 28.08 6.50
CA ARG A 312 11.81 28.46 7.57
C ARG A 312 12.06 27.77 8.90
N GLY A 313 12.97 26.78 8.93
CA GLY A 313 13.33 26.05 10.15
C GLY A 313 12.21 25.20 10.74
N MET A 314 11.18 24.87 9.94
CA MET A 314 10.10 23.98 10.36
C MET A 314 10.64 22.59 10.70
N SER A 315 10.17 22.03 11.81
CA SER A 315 10.32 20.61 12.10
C SER A 315 9.64 19.75 11.03
N PHE A 316 9.96 18.45 10.99
CA PHE A 316 9.32 17.53 10.04
C PHE A 316 7.79 17.56 10.16
N ALA A 317 7.25 17.56 11.39
CA ALA A 317 5.82 17.59 11.63
C ALA A 317 5.17 18.88 11.12
N GLU A 318 5.78 20.04 11.40
CA GLU A 318 5.31 21.35 10.90
C GLU A 318 5.37 21.43 9.38
N LEU A 319 6.42 20.87 8.76
CA LEU A 319 6.58 20.83 7.32
C LEU A 319 5.50 19.94 6.66
N MET A 320 5.21 18.77 7.22
CA MET A 320 4.12 17.92 6.73
C MET A 320 2.78 18.63 6.84
N GLU A 321 2.51 19.30 7.97
CA GLU A 321 1.26 20.03 8.18
C GLU A 321 1.11 21.23 7.25
N TYR A 322 2.21 21.95 6.99
CA TYR A 322 2.25 23.02 6.00
C TYR A 322 1.80 22.53 4.62
N PHE A 323 2.37 21.42 4.13
CA PHE A 323 2.00 20.88 2.82
C PHE A 323 0.60 20.23 2.80
N ARG A 324 0.12 19.65 3.91
CA ARG A 324 -1.29 19.20 4.01
C ARG A 324 -2.25 20.37 3.87
N THR A 325 -1.98 21.45 4.58
CA THR A 325 -2.82 22.66 4.56
C THR A 325 -2.82 23.29 3.18
N LEU A 326 -1.65 23.39 2.54
CA LEU A 326 -1.53 23.83 1.14
C LEU A 326 -2.36 22.95 0.19
N ASN A 327 -2.25 21.62 0.30
CA ASN A 327 -3.01 20.70 -0.54
C ASN A 327 -4.52 20.82 -0.31
N ALA A 328 -4.96 20.98 0.94
CA ALA A 328 -6.38 21.19 1.25
C ALA A 328 -6.91 22.49 0.63
N ALA A 329 -6.12 23.57 0.68
CA ALA A 329 -6.47 24.86 0.10
C ALA A 329 -6.57 24.76 -1.44
N VAL A 330 -5.59 24.13 -2.10
CA VAL A 330 -5.62 23.89 -3.55
C VAL A 330 -6.79 22.99 -3.95
N GLU A 331 -7.06 21.93 -3.20
CA GLU A 331 -8.17 21.01 -3.45
C GLU A 331 -9.54 21.70 -3.35
N ALA A 332 -9.70 22.63 -2.39
CA ALA A 332 -10.91 23.43 -2.25
C ALA A 332 -11.14 24.32 -3.49
N VAL A 333 -10.09 24.96 -4.00
CA VAL A 333 -10.16 25.75 -5.24
C VAL A 333 -10.47 24.87 -6.45
N ARG A 334 -9.79 23.72 -6.57
CA ARG A 334 -10.03 22.73 -7.63
C ARG A 334 -11.49 22.28 -7.68
N LYS A 335 -12.10 22.07 -6.52
CA LYS A 335 -13.51 21.62 -6.38
C LYS A 335 -14.57 22.69 -6.62
N GLY A 336 -14.19 23.92 -6.96
CA GLY A 336 -15.18 24.97 -7.21
C GLY A 336 -15.23 26.07 -6.16
N GLY A 337 -14.48 25.98 -5.05
CA GLY A 337 -14.44 27.03 -4.04
C GLY A 337 -13.91 28.36 -4.59
N ASP A 338 -14.44 29.47 -4.06
CA ASP A 338 -13.84 30.79 -4.31
C ASP A 338 -12.51 30.85 -3.56
N ALA A 339 -11.43 31.06 -4.30
CA ALA A 339 -10.11 31.14 -3.70
C ALA A 339 -10.01 32.27 -2.67
N LYS A 340 -10.81 33.34 -2.78
CA LYS A 340 -10.87 34.43 -1.79
C LYS A 340 -11.44 33.99 -0.44
N ASP A 341 -12.40 33.07 -0.44
CA ASP A 341 -12.96 32.53 0.81
C ASP A 341 -11.97 31.56 1.47
N VAL A 342 -11.27 30.75 0.66
CA VAL A 342 -10.16 29.91 1.11
C VAL A 342 -8.98 30.75 1.62
N CYS A 343 -8.71 31.92 1.01
CA CYS A 343 -7.67 32.87 1.45
C CYS A 343 -7.86 33.38 2.87
N SER A 344 -9.11 33.48 3.36
CA SER A 344 -9.36 33.94 4.74
C SER A 344 -8.86 32.94 5.79
N ALA A 345 -8.65 31.67 5.41
CA ALA A 345 -8.25 30.57 6.28
C ALA A 345 -6.82 30.06 6.01
N PHE A 346 -6.16 30.51 4.93
CA PHE A 346 -4.82 30.07 4.55
C PHE A 346 -3.99 31.22 3.97
N PRO A 347 -2.78 31.49 4.52
CA PRO A 347 -1.96 32.64 4.13
C PRO A 347 -1.21 32.38 2.82
N TRP A 348 -1.91 32.48 1.68
CA TRP A 348 -1.33 32.30 0.34
C TRP A 348 -0.13 33.20 0.10
N GLU A 349 -0.11 34.39 0.71
CA GLU A 349 0.98 35.33 0.62
C GLU A 349 2.30 34.85 1.24
N GLN A 350 2.24 33.78 2.02
CA GLN A 350 3.41 33.16 2.63
C GLN A 350 3.80 31.85 1.92
N VAL A 351 3.19 31.54 0.78
CA VAL A 351 3.47 30.31 0.01
C VAL A 351 4.21 30.68 -1.27
N SER A 352 5.26 29.93 -1.60
CA SER A 352 6.00 30.13 -2.84
C SER A 352 5.22 29.63 -4.05
N ASP A 353 5.44 30.26 -5.21
CA ASP A 353 4.86 29.82 -6.49
C ASP A 353 5.19 28.40 -6.84
N ALA A 354 6.43 28.02 -6.56
CA ALA A 354 6.90 26.66 -6.70
C ALA A 354 6.04 25.68 -5.89
N ALA A 355 5.76 25.99 -4.61
CA ALA A 355 4.93 25.15 -3.76
C ALA A 355 3.49 25.04 -4.29
N VAL A 356 2.87 26.16 -4.69
CA VAL A 356 1.52 26.17 -5.28
C VAL A 356 1.48 25.35 -6.57
N TYR A 357 2.43 25.58 -7.47
CA TYR A 357 2.54 24.89 -8.74
C TYR A 357 2.64 23.37 -8.54
N VAL A 358 3.56 22.93 -7.67
CA VAL A 358 3.74 21.51 -7.38
C VAL A 358 2.47 20.92 -6.76
N ALA A 359 1.83 21.60 -5.80
CA ALA A 359 0.58 21.14 -5.20
C ALA A 359 -0.53 20.94 -6.25
N VAL A 360 -0.71 21.90 -7.16
CA VAL A 360 -1.69 21.78 -8.26
C VAL A 360 -1.36 20.60 -9.17
N ARG A 361 -0.09 20.41 -9.55
CA ARG A 361 0.35 19.29 -10.39
C ARG A 361 0.16 17.93 -9.72
N VAL A 362 0.28 17.86 -8.39
CA VAL A 362 0.04 16.62 -7.63
C VAL A 362 -1.44 16.28 -7.56
N LEU A 363 -2.32 17.28 -7.40
CA LEU A 363 -3.76 17.08 -7.17
C LEU A 363 -4.60 17.00 -8.45
N CYS A 364 -4.18 17.69 -9.52
CA CYS A 364 -4.89 17.73 -10.79
C CYS A 364 -4.40 16.59 -11.68
N THR A 365 -5.29 15.62 -11.93
CA THR A 365 -4.96 14.39 -12.66
C THR A 365 -5.63 14.32 -14.03
N LYS A 366 -6.56 15.24 -14.30
CA LYS A 366 -7.27 15.33 -15.59
C LYS A 366 -6.62 16.37 -16.51
N PRO A 367 -6.63 16.14 -17.84
CA PRO A 367 -6.16 17.13 -18.80
C PRO A 367 -6.89 18.48 -18.63
N GLY A 368 -6.14 19.59 -18.57
CA GLY A 368 -6.68 20.95 -18.46
C GLY A 368 -7.09 21.40 -17.04
N GLU A 369 -7.19 20.46 -16.09
CA GLU A 369 -7.62 20.75 -14.71
C GLU A 369 -6.57 21.57 -13.94
N ALA A 370 -5.29 21.32 -14.21
CA ALA A 370 -4.19 22.03 -13.58
C ALA A 370 -4.18 23.51 -13.99
N GLU A 371 -4.34 23.81 -15.28
CA GLU A 371 -4.36 25.17 -15.82
C GLU A 371 -5.57 25.96 -15.32
N GLU A 372 -6.74 25.31 -15.26
CA GLU A 372 -7.95 25.92 -14.72
C GLU A 372 -7.78 26.25 -13.22
N THR A 373 -7.28 25.29 -12.44
CA THR A 373 -7.06 25.47 -11.00
C THR A 373 -6.05 26.59 -10.74
N MET A 374 -4.92 26.61 -11.46
CA MET A 374 -3.91 27.68 -11.35
C MET A 374 -4.50 29.07 -11.65
N ARG A 375 -5.39 29.21 -12.64
CA ARG A 375 -6.01 30.51 -12.98
C ARG A 375 -6.91 31.06 -11.88
N ARG A 376 -7.47 30.17 -11.06
CA ARG A 376 -8.40 30.50 -9.98
C ARG A 376 -7.69 30.84 -8.68
N ILE A 377 -6.45 30.41 -8.51
CA ILE A 377 -5.61 30.81 -7.37
C ILE A 377 -5.14 32.26 -7.62
N PRO A 378 -5.29 33.19 -6.65
CA PRO A 378 -5.02 34.61 -6.87
C PRO A 378 -3.58 34.87 -7.31
N LYS A 379 -3.42 35.54 -8.46
CA LYS A 379 -2.12 35.82 -9.11
C LYS A 379 -1.23 36.85 -8.41
N ASN A 380 -1.71 37.57 -7.38
CA ASN A 380 -0.92 38.67 -6.80
C ASN A 380 0.35 38.21 -6.04
N MET A 381 0.63 36.90 -6.00
CA MET A 381 1.94 36.38 -5.62
C MET A 381 2.48 35.30 -6.56
N ALA A 382 1.78 34.97 -7.66
CA ALA A 382 2.14 33.93 -8.61
C ALA A 382 2.46 34.40 -10.03
N CYS A 383 3.74 34.55 -10.34
CA CYS A 383 4.23 34.77 -11.71
C CYS A 383 5.59 34.10 -11.93
N HIS A 384 5.59 32.91 -12.54
CA HIS A 384 5.91 32.72 -13.96
C HIS A 384 5.60 31.26 -14.36
N LEU A 385 4.84 31.07 -15.44
CA LEU A 385 4.75 29.78 -16.12
C LEU A 385 5.90 29.74 -17.14
N PRO A 386 6.92 28.87 -17.02
CA PRO A 386 7.71 28.50 -18.17
C PRO A 386 6.82 27.62 -19.05
N GLU A 387 6.48 28.10 -20.24
CA GLU A 387 6.07 27.21 -21.31
C GLU A 387 7.26 26.25 -21.60
N SER A 388 6.94 24.96 -21.72
CA SER A 388 7.84 23.84 -22.04
C SER A 388 8.70 23.25 -20.90
N SER A 389 8.18 22.18 -20.30
CA SER A 389 8.84 20.87 -20.28
C SER A 389 7.89 19.84 -19.67
N VAL A 390 7.78 18.72 -20.41
CA VAL A 390 6.84 17.59 -20.24
C VAL A 390 7.02 16.89 -18.90
#